data_AF-A0A653YC53-F1
#
_entry.id   AF-A0A653YC53-F1
#
_cell.length_a   1.000
_cell.length_b   1.000
_cell.length_c   1.000
_cell.angle_alpha   90.00
_cell.angle_beta   90.00
_cell.angle_gamma   90.00
#
_symmetry.space_group_name_H-M   'P 1'
#
loop_
_entity.id
_entity.type
_entity.pdbx_description
1 polymer ?
#
loop_
_entity_poly.entity_id
_entity_poly.type
_entity_poly.pdbx_seq_one_letter_code
_entity_poly.pdbx_strand_id
1 'polypeptide(L)'
;MSFHKFLSYDPYLSFAEGQQGFQDKVFLRSDGSPCESWHGKNLDGKDYLSTIWRLGRDAYATIARKLGEQPSAEFFEATATEIRALEKELLPTIQTLIERGQLALHEDRDSPALGDLNDIADAPDGWLTEVYMRIIIPCVVSGVIAEAEAPDFESLLLAAAVPYVDDYIIAKQLARGADIAFELVATNIASAKLYRETIDAAKTAVSANGRRSADERHRSTNALKEKALAEWDREGSRYSGMAAFARHRHKIYEVTERTLYSWVQTHRKTKI
;
A
#
# COMPACT_ATOMS: atom_id res chain seq x y z
N MET A 1 -5.56 19.75 14.55
CA MET A 1 -6.92 19.15 14.35
C MET A 1 -6.87 17.75 14.90
N SER A 2 -7.93 17.27 15.54
CA SER A 2 -7.99 15.94 16.14
C SER A 2 -9.20 15.20 15.62
N PHE A 3 -9.14 13.87 15.61
CA PHE A 3 -10.22 13.06 15.05
C PHE A 3 -11.58 13.35 15.74
N HIS A 4 -12.53 13.86 14.97
CA HIS A 4 -13.91 14.06 15.41
C HIS A 4 -14.75 12.79 15.22
N LYS A 5 -15.77 12.62 16.07
CA LYS A 5 -16.65 11.44 16.15
C LYS A 5 -17.78 11.47 15.11
N PHE A 6 -17.47 11.72 13.84
CA PHE A 6 -18.46 11.63 12.76
C PHE A 6 -19.73 12.47 13.02
N LEU A 7 -19.55 13.74 13.39
CA LEU A 7 -20.64 14.64 13.79
C LEU A 7 -21.53 15.05 12.61
N SER A 8 -21.00 15.01 11.39
CA SER A 8 -21.65 15.51 10.17
C SER A 8 -22.20 14.41 9.27
N TYR A 9 -21.71 13.18 9.42
CA TYR A 9 -22.11 12.04 8.60
C TYR A 9 -21.74 10.72 9.27
N ASP A 10 -22.50 9.66 9.02
CA ASP A 10 -22.12 8.29 9.41
C ASP A 10 -21.36 7.62 8.25
N PRO A 11 -20.14 7.10 8.47
CA PRO A 11 -19.33 6.53 7.39
C PRO A 11 -19.94 5.25 6.81
N TYR A 12 -20.62 4.43 7.61
CA TYR A 12 -21.29 3.23 7.12
C TYR A 12 -22.48 3.61 6.24
N LEU A 13 -23.40 4.46 6.73
CA LEU A 13 -24.58 4.86 5.95
C LEU A 13 -24.22 5.69 4.70
N SER A 14 -23.03 6.31 4.70
CA SER A 14 -22.56 7.17 3.62
C SER A 14 -21.66 6.47 2.60
N PHE A 15 -20.85 5.49 3.01
CA PHE A 15 -19.83 4.87 2.15
C PHE A 15 -19.93 3.35 2.03
N ALA A 16 -20.75 2.65 2.83
CA ALA A 16 -20.87 1.21 2.70
C ALA A 16 -21.60 0.81 1.42
N GLU A 17 -21.13 -0.26 0.78
CA GLU A 17 -21.75 -0.78 -0.43
C GLU A 17 -23.21 -1.19 -0.17
N GLY A 18 -24.10 -0.81 -1.07
CA GLY A 18 -25.54 -1.07 -0.95
C GLY A 18 -26.30 -0.04 -0.10
N GLN A 19 -25.62 0.89 0.58
CA GLN A 19 -26.27 2.01 1.25
C GLN A 19 -26.58 3.14 0.26
N GLN A 20 -27.66 3.87 0.51
CA GLN A 20 -28.08 4.98 -0.36
C GLN A 20 -27.01 6.07 -0.44
N GLY A 21 -26.32 6.37 0.67
CA GLY A 21 -25.27 7.38 0.71
C GLY A 21 -24.10 7.09 -0.22
N PHE A 22 -23.79 5.80 -0.44
CA PHE A 22 -22.74 5.37 -1.36
C PHE A 22 -23.04 5.75 -2.83
N GLN A 23 -24.32 5.80 -3.19
CA GLN A 23 -24.80 6.14 -4.54
C GLN A 23 -25.08 7.64 -4.71
N ASP A 24 -25.79 8.23 -3.74
CA ASP A 24 -26.43 9.54 -3.89
C ASP A 24 -25.80 10.66 -3.04
N LYS A 25 -24.69 10.40 -2.32
CA LYS A 25 -24.04 11.35 -1.40
C LYS A 25 -24.98 11.87 -0.31
N VAL A 26 -25.67 10.95 0.35
CA VAL A 26 -26.58 11.26 1.45
C VAL A 26 -25.79 11.62 2.71
N PHE A 27 -26.08 12.77 3.31
CA PHE A 27 -25.54 13.18 4.61
C PHE A 27 -26.59 12.95 5.71
N LEU A 28 -26.17 12.89 6.97
CA LEU A 28 -27.08 12.66 8.10
C LEU A 28 -27.14 13.87 9.03
N ARG A 29 -28.32 14.11 9.60
CA ARG A 29 -28.49 15.03 10.72
C ARG A 29 -28.06 14.36 12.03
N SER A 30 -27.98 15.14 13.10
CA SER A 30 -27.70 14.65 14.47
C SER A 30 -28.71 13.59 14.97
N ASP A 31 -29.89 13.52 14.36
CA ASP A 31 -30.93 12.52 14.66
C ASP A 31 -30.87 11.29 13.73
N GLY A 32 -29.86 11.19 12.87
CA GLY A 32 -29.67 10.11 11.91
C GLY A 32 -30.55 10.19 10.67
N SER A 33 -31.39 11.22 10.53
CA SER A 33 -32.22 11.38 9.34
C SER A 33 -31.41 11.86 8.13
N PRO A 34 -31.70 11.36 6.91
CA PRO A 34 -31.11 11.85 5.68
C PRO A 34 -31.31 13.35 5.50
N CYS A 35 -30.28 14.04 5.02
CA CYS A 35 -30.33 15.42 4.59
C CYS A 35 -29.98 15.50 3.10
N GLU A 36 -30.91 16.02 2.29
CA GLU A 36 -30.74 16.18 0.83
C GLU A 36 -29.58 17.14 0.47
N SER A 37 -29.21 18.04 1.38
CA SER A 37 -28.01 18.87 1.24
C SER A 37 -27.41 19.23 2.59
N TRP A 38 -26.09 19.13 2.72
CA TRP A 38 -25.33 19.70 3.85
C TRP A 38 -25.44 21.23 3.93
N HIS A 39 -25.78 21.86 2.81
CA HIS A 39 -26.05 23.27 2.69
C HIS A 39 -27.29 23.64 3.53
N GLY A 40 -27.13 24.54 4.50
CA GLY A 40 -28.28 25.37 4.90
C GLY A 40 -28.91 26.00 3.65
N LYS A 41 -30.18 26.42 3.73
CA LYS A 41 -30.98 26.95 2.58
C LYS A 41 -30.32 28.05 1.72
N ASN A 42 -29.16 28.56 2.11
CA ASN A 42 -28.43 29.68 1.52
C ASN A 42 -27.20 29.28 0.69
N LEU A 43 -26.86 28.00 0.52
CA LEU A 43 -25.78 27.55 -0.37
C LEU A 43 -26.38 26.74 -1.52
N ASP A 44 -25.97 27.03 -2.76
CA ASP A 44 -26.64 26.61 -4.00
C ASP A 44 -26.33 25.17 -4.46
N GLY A 45 -25.69 24.36 -3.62
CA GLY A 45 -25.39 22.96 -3.91
C GLY A 45 -24.20 22.72 -4.85
N LYS A 46 -23.50 23.77 -5.30
CA LYS A 46 -22.53 23.65 -6.41
C LYS A 46 -21.06 23.52 -6.02
N ASP A 47 -20.71 23.59 -4.73
CA ASP A 47 -19.30 23.62 -4.30
C ASP A 47 -18.72 22.25 -3.87
N TYR A 48 -17.70 21.82 -4.62
CA TYR A 48 -16.43 21.12 -4.29
C TYR A 48 -16.32 20.00 -3.24
N LEU A 49 -17.40 19.52 -2.62
CA LEU A 49 -17.35 18.29 -1.80
C LEU A 49 -17.02 17.05 -2.64
N SER A 50 -17.23 17.08 -3.97
CA SER A 50 -17.03 15.89 -4.82
C SER A 50 -15.65 15.27 -4.70
N THR A 51 -14.59 16.07 -4.55
CA THR A 51 -13.22 15.56 -4.50
C THR A 51 -12.92 14.92 -3.15
N ILE A 52 -13.16 15.64 -2.04
CA ILE A 52 -12.94 15.11 -0.69
C ILE A 52 -13.85 13.92 -0.41
N TRP A 53 -15.12 13.99 -0.82
CA TRP A 53 -16.07 12.87 -0.68
C TRP A 53 -15.60 11.63 -1.44
N ARG A 54 -15.13 11.80 -2.68
CA ARG A 54 -14.58 10.70 -3.47
C ARG A 54 -13.35 10.10 -2.78
N LEU A 55 -12.45 10.96 -2.29
CA LEU A 55 -11.25 10.53 -1.57
C LEU A 55 -11.60 9.74 -0.30
N GLY A 56 -12.51 10.24 0.53
CA GLY A 56 -13.02 9.54 1.71
C GLY A 56 -13.68 8.20 1.38
N ARG A 57 -14.54 8.17 0.36
CA ARG A 57 -15.17 6.93 -0.11
C ARG A 57 -14.16 5.91 -0.61
N ASP A 58 -13.14 6.34 -1.35
CA ASP A 58 -12.09 5.46 -1.87
C ASP A 58 -11.24 4.88 -0.72
N ALA A 59 -10.97 5.69 0.31
CA ALA A 59 -10.29 5.24 1.53
C ALA A 59 -11.15 4.20 2.28
N TYR A 60 -12.41 4.52 2.54
CA TYR A 60 -13.37 3.62 3.18
C TYR A 60 -13.48 2.28 2.43
N ALA A 61 -13.68 2.32 1.11
CA ALA A 61 -13.83 1.11 0.29
C ALA A 61 -12.55 0.25 0.27
N THR A 62 -11.38 0.87 0.38
CA THR A 62 -10.11 0.15 0.46
C THR A 62 -9.96 -0.56 1.79
N ILE A 63 -10.31 0.11 2.90
CA ILE A 63 -10.34 -0.50 4.23
C ILE A 63 -11.35 -1.65 4.27
N ALA A 64 -12.57 -1.43 3.77
CA ALA A 64 -13.60 -2.47 3.71
C ALA A 64 -13.11 -3.73 2.97
N ARG A 65 -12.39 -3.55 1.86
CA ARG A 65 -11.79 -4.65 1.11
C ARG A 65 -10.71 -5.39 1.91
N LYS A 66 -9.90 -4.68 2.70
CA LYS A 66 -8.86 -5.28 3.54
C LYS A 66 -9.45 -6.05 4.73
N LEU A 67 -10.52 -5.55 5.33
CA LEU A 67 -11.24 -6.20 6.43
C LEU A 67 -12.10 -7.38 5.97
N GLY A 68 -12.61 -7.33 4.73
CA GLY A 68 -13.60 -8.28 4.23
C GLY A 68 -15.03 -7.97 4.69
N GLU A 69 -15.25 -6.83 5.34
CA GLU A 69 -16.55 -6.35 5.82
C GLU A 69 -16.63 -4.81 5.78
N GLN A 70 -17.83 -4.25 5.91
CA GLN A 70 -18.06 -2.80 5.88
C GLN A 70 -17.75 -2.19 7.27
N PRO A 71 -16.74 -1.32 7.41
CA PRO A 71 -16.35 -0.77 8.71
C PRO A 71 -17.42 0.19 9.26
N SER A 72 -17.67 0.10 10.56
CA SER A 72 -18.56 1.00 11.31
C SER A 72 -17.86 2.29 11.73
N ALA A 73 -18.60 3.27 12.24
CA ALA A 73 -18.01 4.45 12.88
C ALA A 73 -17.08 4.06 14.05
N GLU A 74 -17.48 3.05 14.85
CA GLU A 74 -16.70 2.55 15.98
C GLU A 74 -15.33 1.99 15.56
N PHE A 75 -15.25 1.35 14.39
CA PHE A 75 -13.97 0.89 13.84
C PHE A 75 -13.00 2.07 13.64
N PHE A 76 -13.45 3.14 13.01
CA PHE A 76 -12.61 4.32 12.78
C PHE A 76 -12.26 5.06 14.08
N GLU A 77 -13.16 5.10 15.07
CA GLU A 77 -12.85 5.64 16.41
C GLU A 77 -11.78 4.80 17.13
N ALA A 78 -11.84 3.48 16.99
CA ALA A 78 -10.82 2.57 17.53
C ALA A 78 -9.47 2.80 16.83
N THR A 79 -9.44 2.84 15.49
CA THR A 79 -8.20 3.10 14.75
C THR A 79 -7.61 4.50 15.05
N ALA A 80 -8.45 5.53 15.21
CA ALA A 80 -8.02 6.84 15.68
C ALA A 80 -7.33 6.80 17.05
N THR A 81 -7.78 5.90 17.93
CA THR A 81 -7.15 5.68 19.24
C THR A 81 -5.83 4.92 19.11
N GLU A 82 -5.77 3.91 18.23
CA GLU A 82 -4.53 3.19 17.91
C GLU A 82 -3.46 4.11 17.32
N ILE A 83 -3.83 5.00 16.40
CA ILE A 83 -2.91 6.01 15.83
C ILE A 83 -2.32 6.87 16.94
N ARG A 84 -3.14 7.45 17.82
CA ARG A 84 -2.63 8.29 18.92
C ARG A 84 -1.73 7.53 19.89
N ALA A 85 -2.03 6.25 20.14
CA ALA A 85 -1.18 5.40 20.96
C ALA A 85 0.18 5.15 20.28
N LEU A 86 0.17 4.81 18.99
CA LEU A 86 1.38 4.63 18.18
C LEU A 86 2.23 5.92 18.17
N GLU A 87 1.63 7.08 17.91
CA GLU A 87 2.36 8.35 17.87
C GLU A 87 3.02 8.69 19.21
N LYS A 88 2.34 8.39 20.32
CA LYS A 88 2.92 8.54 21.65
C LYS A 88 4.14 7.63 21.86
N GLU A 89 4.13 6.41 21.32
CA GLU A 89 5.27 5.49 21.37
C GLU A 89 6.42 5.93 20.45
N LEU A 90 6.10 6.53 19.31
CA LEU A 90 7.07 6.96 18.31
C LEU A 90 7.78 8.27 18.70
N LEU A 91 7.10 9.15 19.43
CA LEU A 91 7.58 10.49 19.78
C LEU A 91 9.02 10.50 20.32
N PRO A 92 9.41 9.71 21.35
CA PRO A 92 10.78 9.74 21.87
C PRO A 92 11.82 9.27 20.86
N THR A 93 11.43 8.32 20.00
CA THR A 93 12.32 7.76 18.98
C THR A 93 12.62 8.80 17.90
N ILE A 94 11.58 9.50 17.41
CA ILE A 94 11.74 10.53 16.39
C ILE A 94 12.47 11.76 16.96
N GLN A 95 12.17 12.14 18.20
CA GLN A 95 12.90 13.19 18.91
C GLN A 95 14.41 12.87 18.98
N THR A 96 14.77 11.63 19.30
CA THR A 96 16.18 11.20 19.32
C THR A 96 16.86 11.33 17.95
N LEU A 97 16.14 11.07 16.85
CA LEU A 97 16.67 11.22 15.49
C LEU A 97 16.94 12.70 15.15
N ILE A 98 16.07 13.60 15.59
CA ILE A 98 16.23 15.05 15.42
C ILE A 98 17.45 15.54 16.22
N GLU A 99 17.56 15.17 17.49
CA GLU A 99 18.67 15.55 18.37
C GLU A 99 20.04 15.08 17.84
N ARG A 100 20.07 13.94 17.17
CA ARG A 100 21.28 13.39 16.53
C ARG A 100 21.58 14.01 15.16
N GLY A 101 20.74 14.92 14.66
CA GLY A 101 20.86 15.50 13.32
C GLY A 101 20.63 14.48 12.19
N GLN A 102 19.97 13.36 12.48
CA GLN A 102 19.65 12.30 11.52
C GLN A 102 18.30 12.53 10.82
N LEU A 103 17.48 13.42 11.37
CA LEU A 103 16.20 13.84 10.82
C LEU A 103 16.06 15.35 10.96
N ALA A 104 15.63 16.02 9.90
CA ALA A 104 15.22 17.42 9.94
C ALA A 104 13.75 17.49 9.52
N LEU A 105 12.89 17.92 10.44
CA LEU A 105 11.48 18.17 10.17
C LEU A 105 11.26 19.68 10.15
N HIS A 106 10.34 20.12 9.30
CA HIS A 106 9.98 21.52 9.16
C HIS A 106 8.46 21.64 9.21
N GLU A 107 7.95 22.71 9.84
CA GLU A 107 6.52 23.01 9.85
C GLU A 107 6.02 23.37 8.43
N ASP A 108 6.77 24.23 7.74
CA ASP A 108 6.62 24.50 6.32
C ASP A 108 7.99 24.60 5.63
N ARG A 109 8.00 24.79 4.31
CA ARG A 109 9.23 24.85 3.51
C ARG A 109 10.22 25.93 3.97
N ASP A 110 9.71 27.04 4.49
CA ASP A 110 10.50 28.24 4.80
C ASP A 110 10.83 28.34 6.31
N SER A 111 10.25 27.45 7.11
CA SER A 111 10.45 27.38 8.56
C SER A 111 11.78 26.73 8.95
N PRO A 112 12.38 27.15 10.08
CA PRO A 112 13.55 26.49 10.63
C PRO A 112 13.23 25.03 10.96
N ALA A 113 14.28 24.20 10.99
CA ALA A 113 14.12 22.82 11.42
C ALA A 113 13.64 22.77 12.88
N LEU A 114 12.68 21.89 13.14
CA LEU A 114 12.12 21.63 14.46
C LEU A 114 13.20 21.04 15.37
N GLY A 115 13.32 21.59 16.58
CA GLY A 115 14.27 21.12 17.60
C GLY A 115 13.65 20.23 18.68
N ASP A 116 12.40 20.50 19.04
CA ASP A 116 11.62 19.71 20.00
C ASP A 116 10.23 19.45 19.43
N LEU A 117 9.85 18.18 19.34
CA LEU A 117 8.52 17.79 18.86
C LEU A 117 7.41 18.13 19.84
N ASN A 118 7.72 18.36 21.12
CA ASN A 118 6.74 18.83 22.10
C ASN A 118 6.28 20.27 21.80
N ASP A 119 7.03 21.03 21.01
CA ASP A 119 6.66 22.40 20.62
C ASP A 119 5.49 22.42 19.62
N ILE A 120 5.15 21.27 19.01
CA ILE A 120 4.08 21.14 18.02
C ILE A 120 2.82 20.55 18.68
N ALA A 121 2.37 21.18 19.77
CA ALA A 121 1.20 20.73 20.53
C ALA A 121 -0.08 20.62 19.69
N ASP A 122 -0.14 21.33 18.56
CA ASP A 122 -1.30 21.37 17.65
C ASP A 122 -1.15 20.46 16.41
N ALA A 123 -0.12 19.60 16.38
CA ALA A 123 0.08 18.65 15.29
C ALA A 123 -1.19 17.80 15.08
N PRO A 124 -1.62 17.59 13.82
CA PRO A 124 -2.80 16.80 13.54
C PRO A 124 -2.55 15.32 13.82
N ASP A 125 -3.55 14.62 14.37
CA ASP A 125 -3.47 13.18 14.62
C ASP A 125 -3.10 12.44 13.31
N GLY A 126 -2.14 11.50 13.37
CA GLY A 126 -1.65 10.78 12.19
C GLY A 126 -0.46 11.44 11.48
N TRP A 127 -0.10 12.68 11.81
CA TRP A 127 1.09 13.35 11.25
C TRP A 127 2.38 12.62 11.59
N LEU A 128 2.56 12.22 12.85
CA LEU A 128 3.79 11.55 13.28
C LEU A 128 3.85 10.11 12.72
N THR A 129 2.69 9.49 12.54
CA THR A 129 2.55 8.22 11.82
C THR A 129 3.05 8.34 10.37
N GLU A 130 2.68 9.42 9.68
CA GLU A 130 3.15 9.74 8.32
C GLU A 130 4.66 9.95 8.28
N VAL A 131 5.20 10.74 9.21
CA VAL A 131 6.65 10.97 9.35
C VAL A 131 7.39 9.65 9.55
N TYR A 132 6.89 8.81 10.47
CA TYR A 132 7.51 7.52 10.76
C TYR A 132 7.47 6.56 9.58
N MET A 133 6.34 6.51 8.86
CA MET A 133 6.21 5.76 7.61
C MET A 133 7.34 6.13 6.63
N ARG A 134 7.62 7.42 6.43
CA ARG A 134 8.68 7.89 5.52
C ARG A 134 10.08 7.45 5.97
N ILE A 135 10.32 7.39 7.27
CA ILE A 135 11.59 6.90 7.85
C ILE A 135 11.74 5.39 7.62
N ILE A 136 10.63 4.63 7.73
CA ILE A 136 10.64 3.17 7.69
C ILE A 136 10.59 2.60 6.27
N ILE A 137 9.99 3.30 5.29
CA ILE A 137 9.90 2.85 3.89
C ILE A 137 11.25 2.34 3.36
N PRO A 138 12.38 3.08 3.46
CA PRO A 138 13.67 2.60 2.97
C PRO A 138 14.14 1.31 3.66
N CYS A 139 13.86 1.13 4.95
CA CYS A 139 14.22 -0.05 5.72
C CYS A 139 13.41 -1.28 5.28
N VAL A 140 12.12 -1.11 4.98
CA VAL A 140 11.28 -2.19 4.45
C VAL A 140 11.69 -2.55 3.03
N VAL A 141 11.91 -1.55 2.17
CA VAL A 141 12.34 -1.75 0.77
C VAL A 141 13.70 -2.47 0.69
N SER A 142 14.63 -2.15 1.59
CA SER A 142 15.94 -2.79 1.66
C SER A 142 15.94 -4.15 2.37
N GLY A 143 14.81 -4.54 2.99
CA GLY A 143 14.69 -5.80 3.73
C GLY A 143 15.38 -5.79 5.10
N VAL A 144 15.75 -4.62 5.62
CA VAL A 144 16.26 -4.46 7.00
C VAL A 144 15.14 -4.73 8.01
N ILE A 145 13.90 -4.36 7.67
CA ILE A 145 12.69 -4.62 8.44
C ILE A 145 11.74 -5.44 7.56
N ALA A 146 11.15 -6.50 8.09
CA ALA A 146 10.12 -7.23 7.36
C ALA A 146 8.83 -6.38 7.28
N GLU A 147 8.12 -6.40 6.15
CA GLU A 147 6.85 -5.65 6.02
C GLU A 147 5.85 -6.01 7.13
N ALA A 148 5.79 -7.28 7.53
CA ALA A 148 4.89 -7.75 8.59
C ALA A 148 5.27 -7.25 10.00
N GLU A 149 6.48 -6.72 10.19
CA GLU A 149 6.94 -6.10 11.44
C GLU A 149 6.68 -4.59 11.46
N ALA A 150 6.42 -3.99 10.28
CA ALA A 150 6.04 -2.58 10.20
C ALA A 150 4.55 -2.42 10.53
N PRO A 151 4.13 -1.27 11.13
CA PRO A 151 2.72 -0.92 11.23
C PRO A 151 2.04 -0.97 9.86
N ASP A 152 0.74 -1.31 9.83
CA ASP A 152 -0.06 -1.27 8.59
C ASP A 152 -0.39 0.19 8.22
N PHE A 153 0.64 0.93 7.80
CA PHE A 153 0.56 2.36 7.50
C PHE A 153 -0.50 2.69 6.46
N GLU A 154 -0.72 1.80 5.49
CA GLU A 154 -1.79 1.98 4.51
C GLU A 154 -3.15 2.02 5.21
N SER A 155 -3.46 1.06 6.08
CA SER A 155 -4.75 1.04 6.78
C SER A 155 -4.87 2.18 7.77
N LEU A 156 -3.82 2.47 8.54
CA LEU A 156 -3.82 3.54 9.54
C LEU A 156 -4.08 4.91 8.89
N LEU A 157 -3.33 5.25 7.83
CA LEU A 157 -3.47 6.55 7.16
C LEU A 157 -4.78 6.66 6.37
N LEU A 158 -5.23 5.59 5.70
CA LEU A 158 -6.56 5.61 5.07
C LEU A 158 -7.67 5.77 6.10
N ALA A 159 -7.55 5.11 7.25
CA ALA A 159 -8.54 5.19 8.32
C ALA A 159 -8.55 6.58 8.95
N ALA A 160 -7.38 7.23 9.09
CA ALA A 160 -7.26 8.62 9.53
C ALA A 160 -7.95 9.60 8.58
N ALA A 161 -7.89 9.37 7.27
CA ALA A 161 -8.48 10.26 6.28
C ALA A 161 -10.02 10.32 6.36
N VAL A 162 -10.69 9.25 6.80
CA VAL A 162 -12.15 9.16 6.83
C VAL A 162 -12.77 10.12 7.88
N PRO A 163 -12.31 10.17 9.15
CA PRO A 163 -12.68 11.22 10.09
C PRO A 163 -12.36 12.63 9.59
N TYR A 164 -11.23 12.86 8.90
CA TYR A 164 -10.91 14.21 8.39
C TYR A 164 -11.87 14.72 7.30
N VAL A 165 -12.66 13.85 6.68
CA VAL A 165 -13.80 14.28 5.84
C VAL A 165 -14.84 15.00 6.69
N ASP A 166 -15.08 14.54 7.92
CA ASP A 166 -15.99 15.19 8.88
C ASP A 166 -15.47 16.59 9.23
N ASP A 167 -14.17 16.68 9.56
CA ASP A 167 -13.50 17.94 9.86
C ASP A 167 -13.61 18.92 8.70
N TYR A 168 -13.42 18.46 7.46
CA TYR A 168 -13.57 19.29 6.27
C TYR A 168 -14.99 19.83 6.11
N ILE A 169 -15.97 18.95 6.32
CA ILE A 169 -17.39 19.26 6.22
C ILE A 169 -17.78 20.33 7.27
N ILE A 170 -17.32 20.18 8.52
CA ILE A 170 -17.52 21.14 9.61
C ILE A 170 -16.80 22.46 9.33
N ALA A 171 -15.51 22.40 8.97
CA ALA A 171 -14.69 23.57 8.68
C ALA A 171 -15.27 24.42 7.54
N LYS A 172 -15.88 23.78 6.54
CA LYS A 172 -16.62 24.47 5.47
C LYS A 172 -17.85 25.22 5.98
N GLN A 173 -18.60 24.68 6.95
CA GLN A 173 -19.75 25.41 7.53
C GLN A 173 -19.32 26.61 8.36
N LEU A 174 -18.22 26.47 9.09
CA LEU A 174 -17.67 27.53 9.92
C LEU A 174 -16.91 28.58 9.10
N ALA A 175 -16.76 28.38 7.79
CA ALA A 175 -15.97 29.20 6.87
C ALA A 175 -14.52 29.43 7.35
N ARG A 176 -13.93 28.40 7.99
CA ARG A 176 -12.57 28.47 8.58
C ARG A 176 -11.90 27.10 8.59
N GLY A 177 -10.64 27.03 8.16
CA GLY A 177 -9.78 25.83 8.29
C GLY A 177 -10.11 24.69 7.32
N ALA A 178 -10.92 24.95 6.28
CA ALA A 178 -11.31 23.92 5.31
C ALA A 178 -10.14 23.51 4.39
N ASP A 179 -9.19 24.40 4.16
CA ASP A 179 -7.91 24.14 3.50
C ASP A 179 -7.05 23.15 4.29
N ILE A 180 -6.92 23.37 5.61
CA ILE A 180 -6.19 22.48 6.51
C ILE A 180 -6.80 21.08 6.50
N ALA A 181 -8.12 20.98 6.72
CA ALA A 181 -8.80 19.67 6.70
C ALA A 181 -8.71 18.97 5.33
N PHE A 182 -8.77 19.74 4.23
CA PHE A 182 -8.56 19.21 2.88
C PHE A 182 -7.17 18.59 2.74
N GLU A 183 -6.14 19.31 3.19
CA GLU A 183 -4.76 18.85 3.15
C GLU A 183 -4.59 17.57 3.97
N LEU A 184 -5.20 17.46 5.14
CA LEU A 184 -5.14 16.25 5.96
C LEU A 184 -5.73 15.03 5.28
N VAL A 185 -6.91 15.16 4.65
CA VAL A 185 -7.50 14.06 3.86
C VAL A 185 -6.59 13.68 2.70
N ALA A 186 -6.10 14.68 1.94
CA ALA A 186 -5.29 14.46 0.75
C ALA A 186 -3.94 13.82 1.09
N THR A 187 -3.24 14.33 2.09
CA THR A 187 -1.91 13.86 2.53
C THR A 187 -1.99 12.44 3.07
N ASN A 188 -2.94 12.14 3.95
CA ASN A 188 -3.09 10.78 4.50
C ASN A 188 -3.32 9.74 3.38
N ILE A 189 -4.23 10.04 2.44
CA ILE A 189 -4.51 9.12 1.32
C ILE A 189 -3.31 9.02 0.36
N ALA A 190 -2.64 10.13 0.06
CA ALA A 190 -1.48 10.13 -0.80
C ALA A 190 -0.33 9.32 -0.19
N SER A 191 -0.03 9.52 1.10
CA SER A 191 1.01 8.79 1.82
C SER A 191 0.68 7.30 1.94
N ALA A 192 -0.58 6.93 2.22
CA ALA A 192 -1.00 5.53 2.22
C ALA A 192 -0.77 4.83 0.86
N LYS A 193 -1.18 5.48 -0.23
CA LYS A 193 -0.98 4.96 -1.59
C LYS A 193 0.49 4.86 -1.95
N LEU A 194 1.26 5.90 -1.66
CA LEU A 194 2.71 5.93 -1.90
C LEU A 194 3.42 4.80 -1.17
N TYR A 195 3.06 4.55 0.09
CA TYR A 195 3.59 3.42 0.86
C TYR A 195 3.33 2.10 0.13
N ARG A 196 2.06 1.78 -0.16
CA ARG A 196 1.70 0.52 -0.81
C ARG A 196 2.38 0.34 -2.17
N GLU A 197 2.33 1.37 -3.02
CA GLU A 197 2.96 1.34 -4.34
C GLU A 197 4.48 1.13 -4.25
N THR A 198 5.15 1.76 -3.28
CA THR A 198 6.59 1.62 -3.08
C THR A 198 6.95 0.19 -2.66
N ILE A 199 6.20 -0.38 -1.71
CA ILE A 199 6.43 -1.76 -1.26
C ILE A 199 6.18 -2.77 -2.38
N ASP A 200 5.12 -2.61 -3.16
CA ASP A 200 4.79 -3.52 -4.26
C ASP A 200 5.81 -3.42 -5.42
N ALA A 201 6.30 -2.21 -5.70
CA ALA A 201 7.38 -2.00 -6.66
C ALA A 201 8.67 -2.69 -6.19
N ALA A 202 9.02 -2.59 -4.91
CA ALA A 202 10.19 -3.25 -4.34
C ALA A 202 10.09 -4.79 -4.44
N LYS A 203 8.94 -5.38 -4.09
CA LYS A 203 8.68 -6.82 -4.25
C LYS A 203 8.81 -7.28 -5.70
N THR A 204 8.30 -6.49 -6.63
CA THR A 204 8.40 -6.77 -8.07
C THR A 204 9.86 -6.74 -8.53
N ALA A 205 10.63 -5.76 -8.07
CA ALA A 205 12.06 -5.64 -8.39
C ALA A 205 12.87 -6.82 -7.84
N VAL A 206 12.67 -7.20 -6.57
CA VAL A 206 13.31 -8.38 -5.95
C VAL A 206 12.97 -9.64 -6.72
N SER A 207 11.70 -9.84 -7.07
CA SER A 207 11.25 -11.00 -7.85
C SER A 207 11.85 -11.03 -9.26
N ALA A 208 11.97 -9.87 -9.92
CA ALA A 208 12.61 -9.75 -11.23
C ALA A 208 14.11 -10.07 -11.16
N ASN A 209 14.82 -9.57 -10.14
CA ASN A 209 16.22 -9.90 -9.92
C ASN A 209 16.42 -11.38 -9.62
N GLY A 210 15.56 -11.98 -8.78
CA GLY A 210 15.57 -13.42 -8.51
C GLY A 210 15.42 -14.25 -9.78
N ARG A 211 14.50 -13.88 -10.68
CA ARG A 211 14.35 -14.52 -12.00
C ARG A 211 15.61 -14.38 -12.85
N ARG A 212 16.17 -13.17 -12.98
CA ARG A 212 17.41 -12.94 -13.75
C ARG A 212 18.58 -13.75 -13.20
N SER A 213 18.76 -13.78 -11.88
CA SER A 213 19.82 -14.57 -11.24
C SER A 213 19.62 -16.07 -11.44
N ALA A 214 18.37 -16.56 -11.39
CA ALA A 214 18.07 -17.95 -11.71
C ALA A 214 18.35 -18.27 -13.18
N ASP A 215 17.91 -17.42 -14.11
CA ASP A 215 18.16 -17.57 -15.55
C ASP A 215 19.66 -17.55 -15.86
N GLU A 216 20.42 -16.70 -15.19
CA GLU A 216 21.88 -16.62 -15.33
C GLU A 216 22.58 -17.89 -14.81
N ARG A 217 22.19 -18.40 -13.63
CA ARG A 217 22.70 -19.67 -13.09
C ARG A 217 22.38 -20.85 -14.01
N HIS A 218 21.23 -20.83 -14.67
CA HIS A 218 20.81 -21.88 -15.59
C HIS A 218 21.24 -21.64 -17.05
N ARG A 219 21.91 -20.53 -17.37
CA ARG A 219 22.30 -20.18 -18.74
C ARG A 219 23.23 -21.22 -19.36
N SER A 220 24.25 -21.66 -18.62
CA SER A 220 25.18 -22.71 -19.08
C SER A 220 24.47 -24.04 -19.30
N THR A 221 23.65 -24.47 -18.34
CA THR A 221 22.85 -25.70 -18.43
C THR A 221 21.84 -25.64 -19.57
N ASN A 222 21.21 -24.50 -19.82
CA ASN A 222 20.27 -24.32 -20.93
C ASN A 222 20.98 -24.37 -22.29
N ALA A 223 22.17 -23.78 -22.42
CA ALA A 223 22.98 -23.90 -23.64
C ALA A 223 23.41 -25.36 -23.89
N LEU A 224 23.76 -26.11 -22.84
CA LEU A 224 24.06 -27.54 -22.94
C LEU A 224 22.81 -28.35 -23.33
N LYS A 225 21.65 -28.01 -22.78
CA LYS A 225 20.35 -28.60 -23.15
C LYS A 225 20.05 -28.38 -24.63
N GLU A 226 20.17 -27.15 -25.13
CA GLU A 226 19.94 -26.85 -26.55
C GLU A 226 20.87 -27.65 -27.47
N LYS A 227 22.17 -27.73 -27.13
CA LYS A 227 23.14 -28.55 -27.87
C LYS A 227 22.74 -30.03 -27.86
N ALA A 228 22.33 -30.56 -26.71
CA ALA A 228 21.90 -31.94 -26.57
C ALA A 228 20.64 -32.25 -27.38
N LEU A 229 19.66 -31.34 -27.39
CA LEU A 229 18.43 -31.50 -28.18
C LEU A 229 18.70 -31.39 -29.69
N ALA A 230 19.58 -30.47 -30.11
CA ALA A 230 19.99 -30.35 -31.51
C ALA A 230 20.78 -31.57 -32.00
N GLU A 231 21.61 -32.16 -31.15
CA GLU A 231 22.31 -33.41 -31.46
C GLU A 231 21.35 -34.59 -31.55
N TRP A 232 20.40 -34.69 -30.61
CA TRP A 232 19.34 -35.70 -30.68
C TRP A 232 18.54 -35.60 -31.98
N ASP A 233 18.17 -34.38 -32.40
CA ASP A 233 17.44 -34.16 -33.64
C ASP A 233 18.25 -34.59 -34.89
N ARG A 234 19.57 -34.48 -34.86
CA ARG A 234 20.46 -34.81 -35.98
C ARG A 234 20.85 -36.29 -36.02
N GLU A 235 21.12 -36.88 -34.86
CA GLU A 235 21.81 -38.17 -34.74
C GLU A 235 21.05 -39.18 -33.87
N GLY A 236 19.90 -38.81 -33.31
CA GLY A 236 19.13 -39.65 -32.38
C GLY A 236 18.73 -41.01 -32.95
N SER A 237 18.54 -41.11 -34.27
CA SER A 237 18.24 -42.37 -34.97
C SER A 237 19.40 -43.37 -35.00
N ARG A 238 20.65 -42.93 -34.74
CA ARG A 238 21.83 -43.80 -34.61
C ARG A 238 21.86 -44.56 -33.29
N TYR A 239 21.05 -44.14 -32.32
CA TYR A 239 20.91 -44.80 -31.03
C TYR A 239 19.67 -45.67 -31.02
N SER A 240 19.69 -46.77 -30.26
CA SER A 240 18.53 -47.66 -30.11
C SER A 240 17.32 -47.02 -29.41
N GLY A 241 17.47 -45.79 -28.90
CA GLY A 241 16.41 -44.96 -28.36
C GLY A 241 16.92 -43.85 -27.45
N MET A 242 15.99 -43.06 -26.90
CA MET A 242 16.30 -41.92 -26.01
C MET A 242 17.15 -42.33 -24.80
N ALA A 243 16.87 -43.50 -24.20
CA ALA A 243 17.63 -44.02 -23.08
C ALA A 243 19.07 -44.39 -23.45
N ALA A 244 19.29 -44.93 -24.66
CA ALA A 244 20.63 -45.26 -25.14
C ALA A 244 21.44 -44.00 -25.43
N PHE A 245 20.83 -42.98 -26.04
CA PHE A 245 21.43 -41.66 -26.22
C PHE A 245 21.83 -41.04 -24.87
N ALA A 246 20.91 -41.05 -23.88
CA ALA A 246 21.18 -40.52 -22.56
C ALA A 246 22.37 -41.22 -21.87
N ARG A 247 22.42 -42.55 -21.92
CA ARG A 247 23.56 -43.34 -21.39
C ARG A 247 24.90 -42.93 -22.01
N HIS A 248 24.94 -42.74 -23.32
CA HIS A 248 26.18 -42.48 -24.04
C HIS A 248 26.65 -41.03 -23.96
N ARG A 249 25.73 -40.06 -23.87
CA ARG A 249 26.04 -38.64 -24.04
C ARG A 249 25.93 -37.80 -22.77
N HIS A 250 25.36 -38.31 -21.66
CA HIS A 250 25.14 -37.51 -20.44
C HIS A 250 26.41 -36.83 -19.90
N LYS A 251 27.56 -37.52 -19.94
CA LYS A 251 28.84 -36.97 -19.47
C LYS A 251 29.32 -35.76 -20.27
N ILE A 252 29.02 -35.70 -21.57
CA ILE A 252 29.45 -34.62 -22.47
C ILE A 252 28.71 -33.32 -22.17
N TYR A 253 27.48 -33.43 -21.66
CA TYR A 253 26.66 -32.29 -21.25
C TYR A 253 26.67 -32.06 -19.74
N GLU A 254 27.59 -32.71 -19.01
CA GLU A 254 27.79 -32.51 -17.56
C GLU A 254 26.51 -32.69 -16.73
N VAL A 255 25.61 -33.58 -17.16
CA VAL A 255 24.34 -33.87 -16.48
C VAL A 255 24.20 -35.36 -16.19
N THR A 256 23.23 -35.71 -15.34
CA THR A 256 22.88 -37.11 -15.11
C THR A 256 22.18 -37.72 -16.33
N GLU A 257 22.28 -39.04 -16.48
CA GLU A 257 21.51 -39.79 -17.48
C GLU A 257 20.01 -39.47 -17.38
N ARG A 258 19.46 -39.42 -16.16
CA ARG A 258 18.04 -39.10 -15.90
C ARG A 258 17.67 -37.72 -16.41
N THR A 259 18.51 -36.72 -16.17
CA THR A 259 18.29 -35.34 -16.62
C THR A 259 18.29 -35.26 -18.15
N LEU A 260 19.30 -35.85 -18.80
CA LEU A 260 19.40 -35.85 -20.27
C LEU A 260 18.23 -36.60 -20.93
N TYR A 261 17.85 -37.76 -20.38
CA TYR A 261 16.67 -38.50 -20.83
C TYR A 261 15.39 -37.66 -20.73
N SER A 262 15.18 -36.98 -19.59
CA SER A 262 14.01 -36.13 -19.35
C SER A 262 13.92 -34.97 -20.36
N TRP A 263 15.04 -34.34 -20.68
CA TRP A 263 15.09 -33.28 -21.70
C TRP A 263 14.63 -33.78 -23.06
N VAL A 264 15.21 -34.89 -23.54
CA VAL A 264 14.89 -35.47 -24.85
C VAL A 264 13.44 -35.97 -24.89
N GLN A 265 12.97 -36.62 -23.82
CA GLN A 265 11.59 -37.09 -23.73
C GLN A 265 10.59 -35.93 -23.81
N THR A 266 10.85 -34.83 -23.12
CA THR A 266 10.00 -33.62 -23.14
C THR A 266 10.01 -33.00 -24.53
N HIS A 267 11.18 -32.80 -25.14
CA HIS A 267 11.33 -32.25 -26.48
C HIS A 267 10.57 -33.06 -27.54
N ARG A 268 10.62 -34.40 -27.45
CA ARG A 268 9.86 -35.27 -28.34
C ARG A 268 8.35 -35.10 -28.17
N LYS A 269 7.85 -34.93 -26.94
CA LYS A 269 6.43 -34.69 -26.68
C LYS A 269 5.96 -33.34 -27.22
N THR A 270 6.79 -32.31 -27.15
CA THR A 270 6.45 -30.97 -27.66
C THR A 270 6.45 -30.88 -29.20
N LYS A 271 7.15 -31.80 -29.88
CA LYS A 271 7.19 -31.88 -31.34
C LYS A 271 6.08 -32.73 -31.98
N ILE A 272 5.32 -33.49 -31.19
CA ILE A 272 4.17 -34.30 -31.64
C ILE A 272 2.91 -33.45 -31.53
#